data_AF-A0ABD5EFI0-F1
#
_entry.id   AF-A0ABD5EFI0-F1
#
_cell.length_a   1.000
_cell.length_b   1.000
_cell.length_c   1.000
_cell.angle_alpha   90.00
_cell.angle_beta   90.00
_cell.angle_gamma   90.00
#
_symmetry.space_group_name_H-M   'P 1'
#
loop_
_entity.id
_entity.type
_entity.pdbx_description
1 polymer ?
#
loop_
_entity_poly.entity_id
_entity_poly.type
_entity_poly.pdbx_seq_one_letter_code
_entity_poly.pdbx_strand_id
1 'polypeptide(L)'
;MRLVNPEFGLSGLLHRQEQELARHQQAVATSRLASTQMLTEYESSPTARTDEVRRYTGLDAINSQIERLSYGAESSIEVFAPRGAQPLAALKAARPLDQGAVERGVQVRYIYLDSIRN
;
A
#
# COMPACT_ATOMS: atom_id res chain seq x y z
N MET A 1 4.00 55.31 13.63
CA MET A 1 4.21 53.99 13.00
C MET A 1 4.65 54.20 11.56
N ARG A 2 5.79 53.66 11.15
CA ARG A 2 6.29 53.78 9.77
C ARG A 2 5.75 52.60 8.96
N LEU A 3 4.92 52.87 7.95
CA LEU A 3 4.42 51.86 7.01
C LEU A 3 5.63 51.27 6.27
N VAL A 4 5.89 49.99 6.50
CA VAL A 4 6.83 49.21 5.69
C VAL A 4 6.30 49.16 4.27
N ASN A 5 7.17 49.46 3.29
CA ASN A 5 6.80 49.44 1.87
C ASN A 5 6.28 48.03 1.52
N PRO A 6 5.06 47.92 0.93
CA PRO A 6 4.36 46.65 0.71
C PRO A 6 5.16 45.62 -0.10
N GLU A 7 6.06 46.04 -0.99
CA GLU A 7 6.92 45.14 -1.76
C GLU A 7 7.88 44.34 -0.87
N PHE A 8 8.42 44.96 0.17
CA PHE A 8 9.29 44.28 1.15
C PHE A 8 8.50 43.34 2.06
N GLY A 9 7.26 43.71 2.41
CA GLY A 9 6.35 42.86 3.17
C GLY A 9 5.95 41.60 2.39
N LEU A 10 5.59 41.76 1.11
CA LEU A 10 5.23 40.66 0.22
C LEU A 10 6.40 39.73 -0.06
N SER A 11 7.60 40.28 -0.33
CA SER A 11 8.81 39.48 -0.55
C SER A 11 9.18 38.65 0.68
N GLY A 12 9.05 39.22 1.88
CA GLY A 12 9.28 38.48 3.14
C GLY A 12 8.25 37.37 3.39
N LEU A 13 7.00 37.56 2.98
CA LEU A 13 5.96 36.54 3.06
C LEU A 13 6.19 35.40 2.06
N LEU A 14 6.53 35.74 0.81
CA LEU A 14 6.89 34.76 -0.23
C LEU A 14 8.10 33.93 0.19
N HIS A 15 9.16 34.57 0.68
CA HIS A 15 10.36 33.86 1.15
C HIS A 15 10.05 32.89 2.30
N ARG A 16 9.12 33.26 3.20
CA ARG A 16 8.68 32.36 4.27
C ARG A 16 7.92 31.15 3.73
N GLN A 17 7.04 31.34 2.76
CA GLN A 17 6.30 30.26 2.10
C GLN A 17 7.24 29.31 1.35
N GLU A 18 8.25 29.84 0.65
CA GLU A 18 9.27 29.02 -0.01
C GLU A 18 10.07 28.17 1.00
N GLN A 19 10.44 28.75 2.14
CA GLN A 19 11.10 28.01 3.22
C GLN A 19 10.22 26.91 3.82
N GLU A 20 8.92 27.17 4.01
CA GLU A 20 7.96 26.16 4.49
C GLU A 20 7.82 25.01 3.49
N LEU A 21 7.71 25.32 2.19
CA LEU A 21 7.65 24.31 1.14
C LEU A 21 8.93 23.47 1.08
N ALA A 22 10.11 24.10 1.16
CA ALA A 22 11.39 23.40 1.18
C ALA A 22 11.51 22.45 2.38
N ARG A 23 11.09 22.89 3.57
CA ARG A 23 11.05 22.03 4.77
C ARG A 23 10.12 20.83 4.58
N HIS A 24 8.94 21.05 4.01
CA HIS A 24 7.99 19.98 3.75
C HIS A 24 8.55 18.96 2.75
N GLN A 25 9.16 19.43 1.66
CA GLN A 25 9.82 18.56 0.68
C GLN A 25 10.93 17.72 1.31
N GLN A 26 11.74 18.33 2.18
CA GLN A 26 12.80 17.62 2.90
C GLN A 26 12.24 16.55 3.86
N ALA A 27 11.15 16.85 4.57
CA ALA A 27 10.48 15.89 5.44
C ALA A 27 9.95 14.68 4.65
N VAL A 28 9.32 14.91 3.50
CA VAL A 28 8.84 13.85 2.61
C VAL A 28 10.00 12.99 2.08
N ALA A 29 11.10 13.62 1.63
CA ALA A 29 12.28 12.90 1.16
C ALA A 29 12.89 12.00 2.26
N THR A 30 12.96 12.51 3.49
CA THR A 30 13.45 11.78 4.66
C THR A 30 12.56 10.58 4.97
N SER A 31 11.24 10.76 4.96
CA SER A 31 10.28 9.69 5.16
C SER A 31 10.40 8.60 4.08
N ARG A 32 10.53 8.98 2.81
CA ARG A 32 10.69 8.03 1.70
C ARG A 32 11.98 7.20 1.82
N LEU A 33 13.09 7.82 2.24
CA LEU A 33 14.34 7.12 2.50
C LEU A 33 14.20 6.11 3.64
N ALA A 34 13.60 6.50 4.76
CA ALA A 34 13.35 5.61 5.90
C ALA A 34 12.47 4.42 5.50
N SER A 35 11.39 4.64 4.73
CA SER A 35 10.54 3.55 4.24
C SER A 35 11.28 2.59 3.31
N THR A 36 12.14 3.11 2.43
CA THR A 36 12.93 2.28 1.50
C THR A 36 13.95 1.43 2.26
N GLN A 37 14.58 1.98 3.29
CA GLN A 37 15.49 1.24 4.19
C GLN A 37 14.75 0.12 4.92
N MET A 38 13.58 0.39 5.49
CA MET A 38 12.76 -0.62 6.15
C MET A 38 12.35 -1.76 5.19
N LEU A 39 11.97 -1.42 3.95
CA LEU A 39 11.62 -2.42 2.95
C LEU A 39 12.84 -3.27 2.54
N THR A 40 14.00 -2.64 2.38
CA THR A 40 15.26 -3.34 2.04
C THR A 40 15.68 -4.31 3.14
N GLU A 41 15.56 -3.90 4.41
CA GLU A 41 15.87 -4.76 5.56
C GLU A 41 14.89 -5.94 5.65
N TYR A 42 13.61 -5.70 5.37
CA TYR A 42 12.59 -6.75 5.30
C TYR A 42 12.88 -7.78 4.18
N GLU A 43 13.26 -7.31 2.98
CA GLU A 43 13.59 -8.18 1.84
C GLU A 43 14.92 -8.95 2.03
N SER A 44 15.85 -8.38 2.80
CA SER A 44 17.15 -9.00 3.09
C SER A 44 17.08 -10.06 4.19
N SER A 45 15.95 -10.20 4.88
CA SER A 45 15.74 -11.26 5.87
C SER A 45 15.75 -12.64 5.18
N PRO A 46 16.51 -13.64 5.69
CA PRO A 46 16.64 -14.97 5.09
C PRO A 46 15.31 -15.70 4.88
N THR A 47 14.28 -15.32 5.64
CA THR A 47 12.91 -15.84 5.54
C THR A 47 12.20 -15.49 4.24
N ALA A 48 12.72 -14.55 3.44
CA ALA A 48 12.14 -14.17 2.16
C ALA A 48 12.47 -15.15 1.01
N ARG A 49 13.48 -16.03 1.17
CA ARG A 49 14.03 -16.86 0.07
C ARG A 49 14.15 -18.36 0.35
N THR A 50 13.57 -18.88 1.43
CA THR A 50 13.57 -20.31 1.72
C THR A 50 12.25 -20.97 1.31
N ASP A 51 12.31 -22.21 0.81
CA ASP A 51 11.19 -23.16 0.65
C ASP A 51 10.58 -23.56 2.02
N GLU A 52 10.45 -22.61 2.94
CA GLU A 52 9.95 -22.82 4.29
C GLU A 52 8.44 -22.58 4.33
N VAL A 53 7.73 -23.61 4.81
CA VAL A 53 6.31 -23.53 5.10
C VAL A 53 6.11 -22.61 6.31
N ARG A 54 5.46 -21.45 6.08
CA ARG A 54 5.10 -20.49 7.14
C ARG A 54 3.65 -20.64 7.55
N ARG A 55 3.40 -20.71 8.86
CA ARG A 55 2.06 -20.69 9.45
C ARG A 55 1.71 -19.28 9.90
N TYR A 56 0.61 -18.74 9.37
CA TYR A 56 0.03 -17.47 9.79
C TYR A 56 -1.20 -17.72 10.67
N THR A 57 -1.23 -17.08 11.84
CA THR A 57 -2.32 -17.23 12.82
C THR A 57 -2.91 -15.86 13.11
N GLY A 58 -4.25 -15.77 13.06
CA GLY A 58 -4.96 -14.50 13.23
C GLY A 58 -5.17 -13.76 11.91
N LEU A 59 -6.24 -12.98 11.86
CA LEU A 59 -6.71 -12.35 10.63
C LEU A 59 -5.72 -11.32 10.08
N ASP A 60 -5.09 -10.53 10.96
CA ASP A 60 -4.16 -9.48 10.55
C ASP A 60 -2.91 -10.05 9.86
N ALA A 61 -2.34 -11.12 10.42
CA ALA A 61 -1.18 -11.79 9.84
C ALA A 61 -1.52 -12.44 8.49
N ILE A 62 -2.72 -13.01 8.37
CA ILE A 62 -3.22 -13.60 7.11
C ILE A 62 -3.42 -12.52 6.06
N ASN A 63 -4.13 -11.44 6.38
CA ASN A 63 -4.41 -10.35 5.45
C ASN A 63 -3.12 -9.66 4.99
N SER A 64 -2.18 -9.38 5.90
CA SER A 64 -0.89 -8.78 5.55
C SER A 64 -0.12 -9.62 4.54
N GLN A 65 -0.22 -10.95 4.63
CA GLN A 65 0.44 -11.84 3.67
C GLN A 65 -0.29 -11.95 2.35
N ILE A 66 -1.62 -11.98 2.36
CA ILE A 66 -2.42 -11.90 1.14
C ILE A 66 -2.09 -10.60 0.40
N GLU A 67 -2.04 -9.46 1.09
CA GLU A 67 -1.64 -8.18 0.50
C GLU A 67 -0.25 -8.24 -0.12
N ARG A 68 0.74 -8.73 0.64
CA ARG A 68 2.13 -8.87 0.13
C ARG A 68 2.20 -9.73 -1.12
N LEU A 69 1.53 -10.88 -1.14
CA LEU A 69 1.51 -11.79 -2.29
C LEU A 69 0.78 -11.15 -3.48
N SER A 70 -0.35 -10.49 -3.24
CA SER A 70 -1.11 -9.79 -4.28
C SER A 70 -0.31 -8.63 -4.89
N TYR A 71 0.47 -7.88 -4.09
CA TYR A 71 1.34 -6.82 -4.61
C TYR A 71 2.50 -7.36 -5.45
N GLY A 72 3.05 -8.52 -5.09
CA GLY A 72 4.13 -9.17 -5.83
C GLY A 72 3.69 -9.95 -7.08
N ALA A 73 2.39 -10.11 -7.32
CA ALA A 73 1.89 -10.82 -8.48
C ALA A 73 2.10 -10.01 -9.77
N GLU A 74 2.73 -10.62 -10.77
CA GLU A 74 3.05 -9.96 -12.05
C GLU A 74 2.01 -10.26 -13.15
N SER A 75 1.41 -11.45 -13.15
CA SER A 75 0.54 -11.91 -14.25
C SER A 75 -0.88 -12.26 -13.81
N SER A 76 -1.02 -13.03 -12.72
CA SER A 76 -2.32 -13.57 -12.31
C SER A 76 -2.40 -13.86 -10.81
N ILE A 77 -3.61 -13.73 -10.27
CA ILE A 77 -4.01 -14.15 -8.94
C ILE A 77 -5.20 -15.09 -9.09
N GLU A 78 -5.07 -16.31 -8.59
CA GLU A 78 -6.12 -17.33 -8.62
C GLU A 78 -6.62 -17.56 -7.18
N VAL A 79 -7.83 -17.12 -6.89
CA VAL A 79 -8.46 -17.28 -5.59
C VAL A 79 -9.38 -18.48 -5.63
N PHE A 80 -9.00 -19.53 -4.91
CA PHE A 80 -9.87 -20.67 -4.63
C PHE A 80 -10.63 -20.37 -3.35
N ALA A 81 -11.88 -19.95 -3.49
CA ALA A 81 -12.75 -19.65 -2.36
C ALA A 81 -13.39 -20.95 -1.85
N PRO A 82 -13.00 -21.47 -0.68
CA PRO A 82 -13.73 -22.55 -0.04
C PRO A 82 -15.06 -21.99 0.47
N ARG A 83 -16.14 -22.78 0.37
CA ARG A 83 -17.53 -22.36 0.65
C ARG A 83 -18.13 -21.55 -0.49
N GLY A 84 -19.46 -21.62 -0.62
CA GLY A 84 -20.24 -20.98 -1.70
C GLY A 84 -20.19 -19.44 -1.63
N ALA A 85 -21.34 -18.77 -1.70
CA ALA A 85 -21.34 -17.31 -1.68
C ALA A 85 -20.65 -16.74 -0.42
N GLN A 86 -19.58 -15.96 -0.61
CA GLN A 86 -18.90 -15.27 0.49
C GLN A 86 -19.78 -14.14 1.04
N PRO A 87 -19.71 -13.82 2.35
CA PRO A 87 -20.42 -12.68 2.92
C PRO A 87 -20.06 -11.38 2.20
N LEU A 88 -21.05 -10.51 1.95
CA LEU A 88 -20.87 -9.24 1.25
C LEU A 88 -19.77 -8.36 1.89
N ALA A 89 -19.62 -8.42 3.21
CA ALA A 89 -18.58 -7.69 3.93
C ALA A 89 -17.16 -8.16 3.53
N ALA A 90 -16.96 -9.46 3.34
CA ALA A 90 -15.68 -10.02 2.91
C ALA A 90 -15.34 -9.60 1.47
N LEU A 91 -16.34 -9.65 0.58
CA LEU A 91 -16.18 -9.19 -0.81
C LEU A 91 -15.84 -7.68 -0.88
N LYS A 92 -16.48 -6.86 -0.05
CA LYS A 92 -16.18 -5.43 0.05
C LYS A 92 -14.77 -5.17 0.59
N ALA A 93 -14.32 -5.98 1.53
CA ALA A 93 -12.97 -5.87 2.11
C ALA A 93 -11.88 -6.24 1.09
N ALA A 94 -12.11 -7.23 0.23
CA ALA A 94 -11.17 -7.64 -0.80
C ALA A 94 -11.07 -6.66 -1.99
N ARG A 95 -12.16 -5.94 -2.29
CA ARG A 95 -12.28 -5.08 -3.48
C ARG A 95 -11.09 -4.11 -3.70
N PRO A 96 -10.60 -3.35 -2.70
CA PRO A 96 -9.48 -2.43 -2.93
C PRO A 96 -8.20 -3.14 -3.39
N LEU A 97 -7.93 -4.33 -2.85
CA LEU A 97 -6.76 -5.12 -3.20
C LEU A 97 -6.87 -5.67 -4.63
N ASP A 98 -8.04 -6.21 -4.98
CA ASP A 98 -8.31 -6.74 -6.32
C ASP A 98 -8.25 -5.65 -7.37
N GLN A 99 -8.83 -4.48 -7.08
CA GLN A 99 -8.79 -3.32 -7.97
C GLN A 99 -7.35 -2.89 -8.23
N GLY A 100 -6.52 -2.80 -7.18
CA GLY A 100 -5.11 -2.46 -7.33
C GLY A 100 -4.35 -3.47 -8.19
N ALA A 101 -4.68 -4.76 -8.12
CA ALA A 101 -4.09 -5.78 -8.99
C ALA A 101 -4.52 -5.62 -10.46
N VAL A 102 -5.81 -5.41 -10.71
CA VAL A 102 -6.35 -5.21 -12.06
C VAL A 102 -5.77 -3.94 -12.71
N GLU A 103 -5.61 -2.85 -11.96
CA GLU A 103 -5.00 -1.61 -12.44
C GLU A 103 -3.54 -1.81 -12.88
N ARG A 104 -2.83 -2.80 -12.32
CA ARG A 104 -1.48 -3.18 -12.74
C ARG A 104 -1.45 -4.15 -13.94
N GLY A 105 -2.61 -4.54 -14.47
CA GLY A 105 -2.72 -5.52 -15.56
C GLY A 105 -2.67 -6.98 -15.10
N VAL A 106 -2.78 -7.25 -13.80
CA VAL A 106 -2.80 -8.60 -13.24
C VAL A 106 -4.21 -9.20 -13.40
N GLN A 107 -4.31 -10.42 -13.94
CA GLN A 107 -5.57 -11.12 -14.04
C GLN A 107 -6.01 -11.67 -12.67
N VAL A 108 -7.16 -11.26 -12.18
CA VAL A 108 -7.73 -11.78 -10.93
C VAL A 108 -8.90 -12.73 -11.25
N ARG A 109 -8.81 -14.00 -10.84
CA ARG A 109 -9.85 -15.00 -11.03
C ARG A 109 -10.29 -15.59 -9.69
N TYR A 110 -11.60 -15.63 -9.49
CA TYR A 110 -12.22 -16.30 -8.36
C TYR A 110 -12.86 -17.62 -8.80
N ILE A 111 -12.42 -18.71 -8.18
CA ILE A 111 -12.95 -20.06 -8.37
C ILE A 111 -13.67 -20.44 -7.07
N TYR A 112 -15.00 -20.46 -7.12
CA TYR A 112 -15.84 -20.93 -6.01
C TYR A 112 -15.91 -22.46 -6.06
N LEU A 113 -15.41 -23.10 -5.01
CA LEU A 113 -15.29 -24.56 -4.97
C LEU A 113 -16.61 -25.27 -4.65
N ASP A 114 -17.57 -24.54 -4.10
CA ASP A 114 -18.94 -25.01 -3.85
C ASP A 114 -19.93 -24.27 -4.76
N SER A 115 -21.06 -24.91 -5.08
CA SER A 115 -22.13 -24.28 -5.86
C SER A 115 -22.54 -22.96 -5.21
N ILE A 116 -22.49 -21.88 -5.99
CA ILE A 116 -23.02 -20.55 -5.61
C ILE A 116 -24.56 -20.50 -5.66
N ARG A 117 -25.22 -21.64 -5.93
CA ARG A 117 -26.67 -21.82 -5.95
C ARG A 117 -27.05 -23.01 -5.07
N ASN A 118 -27.56 -22.73 -3.87
CA ASN A 118 -28.54 -23.54 -3.15
C ASN A 118 -29.42 -22.58 -2.35
#